data_AF-A0A2G6D569-F1
#
_entry.id   AF-A0A2G6D569-F1
#
_cell.length_a   1.000
_cell.length_b   1.000
_cell.length_c   1.000
_cell.angle_alpha   90.00
_cell.angle_beta   90.00
_cell.angle_gamma   90.00
#
_symmetry.space_group_name_H-M   'P 1'
#
loop_
_entity.id
_entity.type
_entity.pdbx_description
1 polymer ?
#
loop_
_entity_poly.entity_id
_entity_poly.type
_entity_poly.pdbx_seq_one_letter_code
_entity_poly.pdbx_strand_id
1 'polypeptide(L)'
;MLPVFRESEPEYTENYQCTECGNSAIIPSLTIVSSQILTAIIGGVVTVFLFFEELARLLTAFQFNISEGMARHIFLVSTATLFIAGFVFILYRACRDLQTRKRYQYGSR
;
A
#
# COMPACT_ATOMS: atom_id res chain seq x y z
N MET A 1 -17.83 -7.22 20.18
CA MET A 1 -17.30 -5.84 20.11
C MET A 1 -18.47 -4.93 19.82
N LEU A 2 -18.79 -4.03 20.75
CA LEU A 2 -19.80 -2.99 20.53
C LEU A 2 -19.05 -1.69 20.23
N PRO A 3 -19.39 -0.96 19.15
CA PRO A 3 -18.77 0.33 18.88
C PRO A 3 -19.15 1.32 19.99
N VAL A 4 -18.13 1.95 20.59
CA VAL A 4 -18.35 3.02 21.57
C VAL A 4 -18.23 4.34 20.82
N PHE A 5 -19.38 4.96 20.56
CA PHE A 5 -19.42 6.31 19.97
C PHE A 5 -18.95 7.32 21.02
N ARG A 6 -17.77 7.92 20.83
CA ARG A 6 -17.34 9.13 21.53
C ARG A 6 -17.56 10.32 20.61
N GLU A 7 -18.41 11.23 21.05
CA GLU A 7 -18.93 12.40 20.32
C GLU A 7 -17.87 13.49 19.99
N SER A 8 -16.58 13.22 20.22
CA SER A 8 -15.48 14.17 20.06
C SER A 8 -14.31 13.67 19.21
N GLU A 9 -14.37 12.46 18.66
CA GLU A 9 -13.32 11.92 17.78
C GLU A 9 -13.73 12.04 16.31
N PRO A 10 -12.77 12.34 15.40
CA PRO A 10 -13.06 12.44 13.97
C PRO A 10 -13.69 11.12 13.48
N GLU A 11 -14.74 11.25 12.66
CA GLU A 11 -15.62 10.19 12.12
C GLU A 11 -14.88 9.05 11.37
N TYR A 12 -13.56 9.14 11.25
CA TYR A 12 -12.67 8.20 10.55
C TYR A 12 -11.96 7.18 11.46
N THR A 13 -12.10 7.29 12.78
CA THR A 13 -11.48 6.36 13.74
C THR A 13 -12.55 5.66 14.57
N GLU A 14 -12.88 4.42 14.21
CA GLU A 14 -13.71 3.59 15.08
C GLU A 14 -12.84 3.05 16.22
N ASN A 15 -13.16 3.47 17.45
CA ASN A 15 -12.56 2.93 18.65
C ASN A 15 -13.23 1.59 18.99
N TYR A 16 -12.47 0.50 18.91
CA TYR A 16 -12.96 -0.82 19.27
C TYR A 16 -12.55 -1.13 20.72
N GLN A 17 -13.52 -1.24 21.62
CA GLN A 17 -13.30 -1.78 22.96
C GLN A 17 -13.49 -3.30 22.95
N CYS A 18 -12.47 -4.01 23.44
CA CYS A 18 -12.56 -5.45 23.69
C CYS A 18 -13.42 -5.68 24.94
N THR A 19 -14.54 -6.39 24.79
CA THR A 19 -15.52 -6.64 25.85
C THR A 19 -14.96 -7.43 27.05
N GLU A 20 -13.87 -8.18 26.84
CA GLU A 20 -13.24 -9.05 27.84
C GLU A 20 -12.02 -8.41 28.52
N CYS A 21 -11.30 -7.53 27.82
CA CYS A 21 -9.96 -7.10 28.26
C CYS A 21 -9.84 -5.62 28.62
N GLY A 22 -10.88 -4.81 28.41
CA GLY A 22 -10.90 -3.38 28.78
C GLY A 22 -9.92 -2.47 28.01
N ASN A 23 -9.15 -3.02 27.07
CA ASN A 23 -8.14 -2.29 26.31
C ASN A 23 -8.75 -1.66 25.06
N SER A 24 -8.56 -0.35 24.86
CA SER A 24 -9.02 0.38 23.66
C SER A 24 -7.93 0.41 22.60
N ALA A 25 -8.19 -0.14 21.42
CA ALA A 25 -7.30 0.00 20.27
C ALA A 25 -7.97 0.91 19.23
N ILE A 26 -7.24 1.93 18.79
CA ILE A 26 -7.63 2.74 17.63
C ILE A 26 -7.37 1.87 16.40
N ILE A 27 -8.42 1.29 15.85
CA ILE A 27 -8.33 0.48 14.64
C ILE A 27 -8.82 1.39 13.50
N PRO A 28 -7.97 1.75 12.53
CA PRO A 28 -8.38 2.60 11.41
C PRO A 28 -9.57 1.98 10.67
N SER A 29 -10.51 2.78 10.18
CA SER A 29 -11.69 2.27 9.49
C SER A 29 -11.32 1.37 8.31
N LEU A 30 -12.11 0.31 8.09
CA LEU A 30 -11.92 -0.63 6.97
C LEU A 30 -11.89 0.07 5.61
N THR A 31 -12.57 1.21 5.49
CA THR A 31 -12.65 2.06 4.29
C THR A 31 -11.33 2.75 3.95
N ILE A 32 -10.54 3.17 4.95
CA ILE A 32 -9.19 3.71 4.72
C ILE A 32 -8.27 2.60 4.22
N VAL A 33 -8.31 1.43 4.85
CA VAL A 33 -7.44 0.32 4.46
C VAL A 33 -7.80 -0.22 3.07
N SER A 34 -9.09 -0.32 2.73
CA SER A 34 -9.52 -0.79 1.41
C SER A 34 -9.18 0.19 0.29
N SER A 35 -9.34 1.50 0.52
CA SER A 35 -8.95 2.52 -0.46
C SER A 35 -7.44 2.57 -0.68
N GLN A 36 -6.63 2.41 0.38
CA GLN A 36 -5.17 2.28 0.27
C GLN A 36 -4.75 1.04 -0.51
N ILE A 37 -5.40 -0.11 -0.30
CA ILE A 37 -5.12 -1.32 -1.08
C ILE A 37 -5.49 -1.11 -2.54
N LEU A 38 -6.68 -0.58 -2.83
CA LEU A 38 -7.17 -0.39 -4.19
C LEU A 38 -6.28 0.59 -4.97
N THR A 39 -5.94 1.72 -4.36
CA THR A 39 -5.02 2.70 -4.96
C THR A 39 -3.61 2.14 -5.12
N ALA A 40 -3.09 1.36 -4.16
CA ALA A 40 -1.80 0.70 -4.27
C ALA A 40 -1.75 -0.36 -5.39
N ILE A 41 -2.84 -1.09 -5.60
CA ILE A 41 -2.96 -2.06 -6.71
C ILE A 41 -2.96 -1.32 -8.04
N ILE A 42 -3.85 -0.34 -8.23
CA ILE A 42 -3.97 0.39 -9.50
C ILE A 42 -2.66 1.13 -9.81
N GLY A 43 -2.15 1.89 -8.84
CA GLY A 43 -0.89 2.62 -8.96
C GLY A 43 0.31 1.68 -9.21
N GLY A 44 0.34 0.54 -8.50
CA GLY A 44 1.36 -0.48 -8.68
C GLY A 44 1.37 -1.07 -10.08
N VAL A 45 0.20 -1.46 -10.62
CA VAL A 45 0.08 -2.01 -11.98
C VAL A 45 0.55 -1.00 -13.03
N VAL A 46 0.10 0.26 -12.94
CA VAL A 46 0.51 1.32 -13.86
C VAL A 46 2.03 1.55 -13.79
N THR A 47 2.60 1.57 -12.58
CA THR A 47 4.04 1.79 -12.39
C THR A 47 4.87 0.64 -12.95
N VAL A 48 4.44 -0.61 -12.73
CA VAL A 48 5.11 -1.79 -13.28
C VAL A 48 5.08 -1.79 -14.80
N PHE A 49 3.94 -1.41 -15.40
CA PHE A 49 3.82 -1.27 -16.85
C PHE A 49 4.82 -0.25 -17.41
N LEU A 50 4.86 0.95 -16.82
CA LEU A 50 5.79 2.02 -17.21
C LEU A 50 7.26 1.61 -17.00
N PHE A 51 7.55 0.87 -15.92
CA PHE A 51 8.89 0.37 -15.65
C PHE A 51 9.39 -0.54 -16.76
N PHE A 52 8.57 -1.50 -17.21
CA PHE A 52 8.96 -2.40 -18.31
C PHE A 52 9.15 -1.65 -19.64
N GLU A 53 8.29 -0.67 -19.92
CA GLU A 53 8.41 0.16 -21.12
C GLU A 53 9.74 0.94 -21.14
N GLU A 54 10.07 1.62 -20.05
CA GLU A 54 11.29 2.41 -19.93
C GLU A 54 12.55 1.54 -19.83
N LEU A 55 12.46 0.37 -19.20
CA LEU A 55 13.56 -0.59 -19.15
C LEU A 55 13.87 -1.14 -20.56
N ALA A 56 12.85 -1.47 -21.35
CA ALA A 56 13.04 -1.94 -22.72
C ALA A 56 13.69 -0.85 -23.60
N ARG A 57 13.27 0.40 -23.46
CA ARG A 57 13.90 1.55 -24.13
C ARG A 57 15.34 1.76 -23.69
N LEU A 58 15.62 1.67 -22.39
CA LEU A 58 16.97 1.82 -21.85
C LEU A 58 17.91 0.73 -22.37
N LEU A 59 17.47 -0.53 -22.38
CA LEU A 59 18.25 -1.65 -22.89
C LEU A 59 18.51 -1.52 -24.39
N THR A 60 17.50 -1.08 -25.16
CA THR A 60 17.64 -0.81 -26.59
C THR A 60 18.64 0.32 -26.84
N ALA A 61 18.52 1.43 -26.12
CA ALA A 61 19.45 2.56 -26.23
C ALA A 61 20.89 2.16 -25.89
N PHE A 62 21.08 1.31 -24.86
CA PHE A 62 22.38 0.76 -24.49
C PHE A 62 22.95 -0.15 -25.59
N GLN A 63 22.12 -1.01 -26.18
CA GLN A 63 22.54 -1.93 -27.25
C GLN A 63 22.98 -1.21 -28.54
N PHE A 64 22.27 -0.15 -28.92
CA PHE A 64 22.57 0.63 -30.13
C PHE A 64 23.53 1.81 -29.87
N ASN A 65 24.07 1.93 -28.65
CA ASN A 65 24.93 3.03 -28.20
C ASN A 65 24.33 4.43 -28.49
N ILE A 66 23.01 4.54 -28.36
CA ILE A 66 22.27 5.79 -28.55
C ILE A 66 22.35 6.56 -27.23
N SER A 67 23.16 7.62 -27.21
CA SER A 67 23.36 8.45 -26.01
C SER A 67 22.23 9.46 -25.79
N GLU A 68 21.40 9.75 -26.79
CA GLU A 68 20.29 10.69 -26.64
C GLU A 68 19.25 10.14 -25.66
N GLY A 69 18.96 10.91 -24.60
CA GLY A 69 17.92 10.55 -23.64
C GLY A 69 18.27 9.43 -22.65
N MET A 70 19.47 8.85 -22.68
CA MET A 70 19.85 7.74 -21.78
C MET A 70 19.71 8.12 -20.29
N ALA A 71 20.16 9.33 -19.91
CA ALA A 71 20.02 9.82 -18.54
C ALA A 71 18.56 9.92 -18.08
N ARG A 72 17.64 10.29 -19.00
CA ARG A 72 16.20 10.36 -18.74
C ARG A 72 15.63 8.96 -18.51
N HIS A 73 15.97 7.99 -19.34
CA HIS A 73 15.52 6.60 -19.18
C HIS A 73 16.04 5.99 -17.88
N ILE A 74 17.31 6.22 -17.51
CA ILE A 74 17.87 5.78 -16.22
C ILE A 74 17.10 6.40 -15.05
N PHE A 75 16.84 7.71 -15.10
CA PHE A 75 16.09 8.40 -14.05
C PHE A 75 14.66 7.87 -13.91
N LEU A 76 13.96 7.63 -15.02
CA LEU A 76 12.60 7.10 -15.03
C LEU A 76 12.54 5.67 -14.49
N VAL A 77 13.45 4.79 -14.93
CA VAL A 77 13.56 3.41 -14.43
C VAL A 77 13.87 3.40 -12.93
N SER A 78 14.81 4.22 -12.47
CA SER A 78 15.14 4.36 -11.04
C SER A 78 13.94 4.84 -10.21
N THR A 79 13.25 5.88 -10.68
CA THR A 79 12.05 6.42 -10.00
C THR A 79 10.91 5.40 -9.96
N ALA A 80 10.66 4.70 -11.06
CA ALA A 80 9.66 3.65 -11.11
C ALA A 80 10.01 2.47 -10.17
N THR A 81 11.29 2.12 -10.06
CA THR A 81 11.78 1.11 -9.09
C THR A 81 11.44 1.51 -7.65
N LEU A 82 11.68 2.77 -7.28
CA LEU A 82 11.33 3.30 -5.96
C LEU A 82 9.83 3.23 -5.69
N PHE A 83 9.00 3.59 -6.67
CA PHE A 83 7.55 3.48 -6.54
C PHE A 83 7.07 2.04 -6.39
N ILE A 84 7.61 1.10 -7.19
CA ILE A 84 7.29 -0.33 -7.05
C ILE A 84 7.62 -0.82 -5.64
N ALA A 85 8.80 -0.48 -5.11
CA ALA A 85 9.18 -0.84 -3.74
C ALA A 85 8.20 -0.24 -2.71
N GLY A 86 7.78 1.01 -2.89
CA GLY A 86 6.77 1.66 -2.06
C GLY A 86 5.41 0.96 -2.09
N PHE A 87 4.90 0.60 -3.27
CA PHE A 87 3.63 -0.11 -3.39
C PHE A 87 3.68 -1.52 -2.79
N VAL A 88 4.78 -2.24 -2.99
CA VAL A 88 5.00 -3.56 -2.36
C VAL A 88 4.99 -3.44 -0.83
N PHE A 89 5.65 -2.41 -0.29
CA PHE A 89 5.65 -2.15 1.16
C PHE A 89 4.25 -1.85 1.70
N ILE A 90 3.47 -1.00 1.01
CA ILE A 90 2.09 -0.68 1.40
C ILE A 90 1.21 -1.94 1.39
N LEU A 91 1.29 -2.74 0.33
CA LEU A 91 0.54 -4.00 0.23
C LEU A 91 0.94 -5.00 1.33
N TYR A 92 2.24 -5.12 1.61
CA TYR A 92 2.73 -5.96 2.70
C TYR A 92 2.16 -5.53 4.05
N ARG A 93 2.20 -4.23 4.34
CA ARG A 93 1.63 -3.65 5.57
C ARG A 93 0.13 -3.91 5.66
N ALA A 94 -0.61 -3.65 4.59
CA ALA A 94 -2.05 -3.87 4.55
C ALA A 94 -2.43 -5.34 4.77
N CYS A 95 -1.69 -6.28 4.16
CA CYS A 95 -1.86 -7.71 4.40
C CYS A 95 -1.61 -8.10 5.86
N ARG A 96 -0.56 -7.56 6.49
CA ARG A 96 -0.25 -7.80 7.90
C ARG A 96 -1.36 -7.27 8.83
N ASP A 97 -1.89 -6.09 8.54
CA ASP A 97 -2.98 -5.49 9.30
C ASP A 97 -4.28 -6.31 9.15
N LEU A 98 -4.59 -6.80 7.94
CA LEU A 98 -5.73 -7.69 7.69
C LEU A 98 -5.58 -9.06 8.38
N GLN A 99 -4.38 -9.66 8.36
CA GLN A 99 -4.12 -10.92 9.07
C GLN A 99 -4.30 -10.77 10.58
N THR A 100 -3.86 -9.65 11.14
CA THR A 100 -4.03 -9.35 12.56
C THR A 100 -5.52 -9.26 12.90
N ARG A 101 -6.32 -8.54 12.12
CA ARG A 101 -7.79 -8.49 12.31
C ARG A 101 -8.46 -9.86 12.24
N LYS A 102 -8.07 -10.70 11.27
CA LYS A 102 -8.60 -12.08 11.16
C LYS A 102 -8.32 -12.91 12.41
N ARG A 103 -7.14 -12.78 13.02
CA ARG A 103 -6.79 -13.47 14.27
C ARG A 103 -7.64 -13.02 15.45
N TYR A 104 -7.91 -11.72 15.58
CA TYR A 104 -8.78 -11.20 16.64
C TYR A 104 -10.27 -11.54 16.44
N GLN A 105 -10.74 -11.73 15.20
CA GLN A 105 -12.11 -12.17 14.94
C GLN A 105 -12.33 -13.68 15.17
N TYR A 106 -11.32 -14.52 14.92
CA TYR A 106 -11.44 -15.98 15.07
C TYR A 106 -10.86 -16.57 16.38
N GLY A 107 -10.10 -15.78 17.15
CA GLY A 107 -9.53 -16.18 18.46
C GLY A 107 -10.48 -16.00 19.65
N SER A 108 -11.75 -15.68 19.42
CA SER A 108 -12.82 -15.58 20.42
C SER A 108 -13.64 -16.87 20.44
N ARG A 109 -13.01 -17.98 20.84
CA ARG A 109 -13.70 -19.17 21.34
C ARG A 109 -12.97 -19.68 22.57
#